data_AF-A0A528DQA2-F1
#
_entry.id   AF-A0A528DQA2-F1
#
_cell.length_a   1.000
_cell.length_b   1.000
_cell.length_c   1.000
_cell.angle_alpha   90.00
_cell.angle_beta   90.00
_cell.angle_gamma   90.00
#
_symmetry.space_group_name_H-M   'P 1'
#
loop_
_entity.id
_entity.type
_entity.pdbx_description
1 polymer ?
#
loop_
_entity_poly.entity_id
_entity_poly.type
_entity_poly.pdbx_seq_one_letter_code
_entity_poly.pdbx_strand_id
1 'polypeptide(L)'
;MLAATSPIVLIAMLAIRATSPGPAIFSQPRVGRAGAVFACHKLRTMHRDTPSLPTHEAPASSVTAVGKVLRRTKIDELPQLWNVLKGEMSLVGPRPCLPTQTELIGHRQRLGVLAAPPGITGLAQIKGIDMSDPKLCAETDAAYLKAASIGLDLRILAGTFYRARAV
;
A
#
# COMPACT_ATOMS: atom_id res chain seq x y z
N MET A 1 15.98 8.27 -5.40
CA MET A 1 14.52 8.02 -5.51
C MET A 1 13.69 9.15 -4.92
N LEU A 2 13.81 9.49 -3.62
CA LEU A 2 12.98 10.55 -3.01
C LEU A 2 13.15 11.95 -3.63
N ALA A 3 14.37 12.35 -3.99
CA ALA A 3 14.62 13.65 -4.65
C ALA A 3 14.00 13.73 -6.06
N ALA A 4 13.84 12.60 -6.75
CA ALA A 4 13.22 12.55 -8.08
C ALA A 4 11.69 12.61 -7.99
N THR A 5 11.11 12.07 -6.92
CA THR A 5 9.65 12.09 -6.70
C THR A 5 9.19 13.32 -5.92
N SER A 6 10.09 14.09 -5.29
CA SER A 6 9.74 15.22 -4.43
C SER A 6 8.96 16.34 -5.14
N PRO A 7 9.20 16.72 -6.41
CA PRO A 7 8.39 17.74 -7.07
C PRO A 7 6.95 17.26 -7.28
N ILE A 8 6.76 15.99 -7.65
CA ILE A 8 5.45 15.37 -7.86
C ILE A 8 4.68 15.29 -6.54
N VAL A 9 5.35 14.85 -5.46
CA VAL A 9 4.74 14.78 -4.12
C VAL A 9 4.36 16.18 -3.65
N LEU A 10 5.20 17.19 -3.85
CA LEU A 10 4.91 18.58 -3.47
C LEU A 10 3.69 19.14 -4.22
N ILE A 11 3.63 18.97 -5.53
CA ILE A 11 2.48 19.40 -6.35
C ILE A 11 1.21 18.69 -5.88
N ALA A 12 1.27 17.38 -5.63
CA ALA A 12 0.13 16.62 -5.12
C ALA A 12 -0.31 17.11 -3.73
N MET A 13 0.63 17.42 -2.84
CA MET A 13 0.33 17.98 -1.52
C MET A 13 -0.37 19.34 -1.61
N LEU A 14 0.08 20.22 -2.50
CA LEU A 14 -0.56 21.52 -2.74
C LEU A 14 -1.98 21.33 -3.29
N ALA A 15 -2.17 20.44 -4.27
CA ALA A 15 -3.49 20.13 -4.82
C ALA A 15 -4.45 19.62 -3.74
N ILE A 16 -4.02 18.68 -2.89
CA ILE A 16 -4.84 18.15 -1.78
C ILE A 16 -5.28 19.27 -0.83
N ARG A 17 -4.35 20.14 -0.43
CA ARG A 17 -4.63 21.24 0.52
C ARG A 17 -5.52 22.32 -0.09
N ALA A 18 -5.40 22.58 -1.39
CA ALA A 18 -6.24 23.53 -2.10
C ALA A 18 -7.69 23.03 -2.25
N THR A 19 -7.89 21.72 -2.39
CA THR A 19 -9.23 21.15 -2.63
C THR A 19 -9.89 20.52 -1.40
N SER A 20 -9.15 20.34 -0.29
CA SER A 20 -9.70 19.72 0.93
C SER A 20 -8.98 20.18 2.21
N PRO A 21 -9.72 20.50 3.29
CA PRO A 21 -9.11 21.00 4.53
C PRO A 21 -8.32 19.91 5.25
N GLY A 22 -7.19 20.26 5.86
CA GLY A 22 -6.34 19.35 6.67
C GLY A 22 -4.99 18.99 6.03
N PRO A 23 -4.20 18.13 6.70
CA PRO A 23 -2.86 17.75 6.24
C PRO A 23 -2.90 16.95 4.93
N ALA A 24 -1.87 17.10 4.09
CA ALA A 24 -1.76 16.35 2.83
C ALA A 24 -1.22 14.94 3.02
N ILE A 25 -0.39 14.73 4.05
CA ILE A 25 0.14 13.40 4.40
C ILE A 25 -0.79 12.77 5.44
N PHE A 26 -1.18 11.54 5.18
CA PHE A 26 -1.94 10.69 6.07
C PHE A 26 -1.06 9.52 6.51
N SER A 27 -1.10 9.18 7.79
CA SER A 27 -0.35 8.05 8.34
C SER A 27 -1.33 7.06 8.99
N GLN A 28 -1.18 5.78 8.65
CA GLN A 28 -2.05 4.73 9.15
C GLN A 28 -1.24 3.59 9.77
N PRO A 29 -1.62 3.07 10.95
CA PRO A 29 -0.96 1.92 11.53
C PRO A 29 -1.13 0.70 10.61
N ARG A 30 -0.03 -0.01 10.40
CA ARG A 30 0.03 -1.20 9.56
C ARG A 30 0.92 -2.27 10.19
N VAL A 31 0.62 -3.52 9.91
CA VAL A 31 1.40 -4.67 10.36
C VAL A 31 2.57 -4.90 9.40
N GLY A 32 3.78 -4.91 9.96
CA GLY A 32 5.03 -5.15 9.25
C GLY A 32 5.71 -6.45 9.66
N ARG A 33 7.03 -6.49 9.47
CA ARG A 33 7.86 -7.67 9.77
C ARG A 33 7.73 -8.08 11.24
N ALA A 34 7.68 -9.39 11.46
CA ALA A 34 7.46 -10.04 12.75
C ALA A 34 6.18 -9.58 13.48
N GLY A 35 5.20 -9.04 12.74
CA GLY A 35 3.97 -8.51 13.32
C GLY A 35 4.10 -7.11 13.94
N ALA A 36 5.27 -6.46 13.85
CA ALA A 36 5.49 -5.13 14.40
C ALA A 36 4.62 -4.08 13.69
N VAL A 37 3.98 -3.19 14.46
CA VAL A 37 3.15 -2.12 13.89
C VAL A 37 4.02 -0.91 13.55
N PHE A 38 3.82 -0.33 12.37
CA PHE A 38 4.50 0.88 11.93
C PHE A 38 3.51 1.88 11.30
N ALA A 39 3.91 3.16 11.23
CA ALA A 39 3.13 4.21 10.58
C ALA A 39 3.41 4.20 9.07
N CYS A 40 2.45 3.71 8.28
CA CYS A 40 2.53 3.72 6.82
C CYS A 40 2.06 5.07 6.28
N HIS A 41 2.94 5.78 5.57
CA HIS A 41 2.69 7.13 5.09
C HIS A 41 2.11 7.12 3.68
N LYS A 42 1.06 7.91 3.43
CA LYS A 42 0.43 8.10 2.13
C LYS A 42 0.01 9.55 1.93
N LEU A 43 -0.27 9.93 0.69
CA LEU A 43 -1.04 11.16 0.45
C LEU A 43 -2.51 10.93 0.77
N ARG A 44 -3.15 11.92 1.38
CA ARG A 44 -4.56 11.86 1.71
C ARG A 44 -5.40 11.92 0.44
N THR A 45 -6.13 10.84 0.16
CA THR A 45 -7.04 10.75 -0.99
C THR A 45 -8.51 10.90 -0.59
N MET A 46 -8.80 10.83 0.71
CA MET A 46 -10.17 10.84 1.26
C MET A 46 -10.43 12.11 2.06
N HIS A 47 -11.70 12.46 2.26
CA HIS A 47 -12.06 13.57 3.14
C HIS A 47 -11.54 13.32 4.56
N ARG A 48 -11.22 14.40 5.28
CA ARG A 48 -10.57 14.33 6.60
C ARG A 48 -11.37 13.49 7.60
N ASP A 49 -12.69 13.59 7.54
CA ASP A 49 -13.58 13.01 8.52
C ASP A 49 -14.00 11.56 8.14
N THR A 50 -13.35 10.96 7.13
CA THR A 50 -13.56 9.57 6.75
C THR A 50 -12.88 8.63 7.77
N PRO A 51 -13.62 7.68 8.38
CA PRO A 51 -13.05 6.71 9.30
C PRO A 51 -11.94 5.85 8.65
N SER A 52 -10.96 5.44 9.45
CA SER A 52 -9.86 4.56 9.01
C SER A 52 -10.34 3.11 8.86
N LEU A 53 -11.11 2.85 7.81
CA LEU A 53 -11.65 1.52 7.47
C LEU A 53 -10.85 0.85 6.34
N PRO A 54 -10.95 -0.48 6.19
CA PRO A 54 -10.58 -1.16 4.95
C PRO A 54 -11.18 -0.46 3.73
N THR A 55 -10.44 -0.39 2.62
CA THR A 55 -10.87 0.36 1.43
C THR A 55 -12.24 -0.08 0.88
N HIS A 56 -12.58 -1.36 1.01
CA HIS A 56 -13.84 -1.91 0.53
C HIS A 56 -15.05 -1.56 1.42
N GLU A 57 -14.82 -1.08 2.64
CA GLU A 57 -15.87 -0.66 3.58
C GLU A 57 -16.13 0.85 3.55
N ALA A 58 -15.22 1.63 2.95
CA ALA A 58 -15.38 3.08 2.90
C ALA A 58 -16.31 3.52 1.75
N PRO A 59 -17.28 4.43 1.99
CA PRO A 59 -18.16 4.93 0.94
C PRO A 59 -17.37 5.54 -0.22
N ALA A 60 -17.77 5.26 -1.46
CA ALA A 60 -17.10 5.80 -2.65
C ALA A 60 -17.11 7.35 -2.69
N SER A 61 -18.12 7.97 -2.08
CA SER A 61 -18.22 9.43 -1.87
C SER A 61 -17.13 10.00 -0.97
N SER A 62 -16.43 9.18 -0.20
CA SER A 62 -15.37 9.60 0.71
C SER A 62 -14.08 9.99 -0.02
N VAL A 63 -13.92 9.62 -1.29
CA VAL A 63 -12.70 9.89 -2.08
C VAL A 63 -12.84 11.23 -2.83
N THR A 64 -11.91 12.15 -2.58
CA THR A 64 -11.87 13.46 -3.25
C THR A 64 -11.58 13.33 -4.75
N ALA A 65 -11.94 14.34 -5.55
CA ALA A 65 -11.65 14.34 -7.00
C ALA A 65 -10.14 14.20 -7.28
N VAL A 66 -9.30 14.97 -6.57
CA VAL A 66 -7.83 14.84 -6.61
C VAL A 66 -7.41 13.44 -6.16
N GLY A 67 -8.00 12.93 -5.08
CA GLY A 67 -7.74 11.59 -4.56
C GLY A 67 -7.99 10.47 -5.57
N LYS A 68 -9.02 10.59 -6.43
CA LYS A 68 -9.28 9.62 -7.50
C LYS A 68 -8.09 9.55 -8.48
N VAL A 69 -7.58 10.71 -8.90
CA VAL A 69 -6.40 10.80 -9.79
C VAL A 69 -5.16 10.22 -9.13
N LEU A 70 -4.91 10.57 -7.85
CA LEU A 70 -3.76 10.06 -7.10
C LEU A 70 -3.77 8.54 -6.96
N ARG A 71 -4.93 7.94 -6.66
CA ARG A 71 -5.09 6.47 -6.55
C ARG A 71 -4.87 5.75 -7.88
N ARG A 72 -5.38 6.32 -8.98
CA ARG A 72 -5.23 5.76 -10.33
C ARG A 72 -3.77 5.75 -10.75
N THR A 73 -3.08 6.86 -10.50
CA THR A 73 -1.67 7.04 -10.84
C THR A 73 -0.69 6.45 -9.83
N LYS A 74 -1.18 5.93 -8.68
CA LYS A 74 -0.38 5.44 -7.55
C LYS A 74 0.53 6.48 -6.90
N ILE A 75 0.32 7.77 -7.22
CA ILE A 75 1.08 8.87 -6.63
C ILE A 75 0.82 8.95 -5.11
N ASP A 76 -0.36 8.51 -4.66
CA ASP A 76 -0.72 8.47 -3.24
C ASP A 76 0.19 7.58 -2.38
N GLU A 77 0.84 6.59 -3.00
CA GLU A 77 1.71 5.64 -2.30
C GLU A 77 3.19 6.09 -2.27
N LEU A 78 3.57 7.17 -2.98
CA LEU A 78 4.95 7.67 -3.00
C LEU A 78 5.54 7.99 -1.61
N PRO A 79 4.79 8.52 -0.63
CA PRO A 79 5.34 8.72 0.72
C PRO A 79 5.80 7.43 1.42
N GLN A 80 5.33 6.25 0.98
CA GLN A 80 5.79 4.96 1.51
C GLN A 80 7.27 4.68 1.19
N LEU A 81 7.86 5.36 0.21
CA LEU A 81 9.30 5.27 -0.04
C LEU A 81 10.12 5.71 1.19
N TRP A 82 9.57 6.56 2.06
CA TRP A 82 10.18 6.87 3.35
C TRP A 82 10.20 5.65 4.29
N ASN A 83 9.12 4.86 4.31
CA ASN A 83 9.07 3.61 5.07
C ASN A 83 10.07 2.57 4.52
N VAL A 84 10.28 2.53 3.21
CA VAL A 84 11.30 1.69 2.57
C VAL A 84 12.70 2.09 3.02
N LEU A 85 13.02 3.38 3.02
CA LEU A 85 14.34 3.86 3.48
C LEU A 85 14.58 3.59 4.97
N LYS A 86 13.54 3.64 5.81
CA LYS A 86 13.62 3.28 7.23
C LYS A 86 13.76 1.77 7.49
N GLY A 87 13.65 0.93 6.45
CA GLY A 87 13.69 -0.52 6.60
C GLY A 87 12.40 -1.14 7.17
N GLU A 88 11.31 -0.38 7.23
CA GLU A 88 9.99 -0.87 7.66
C GLU A 88 9.26 -1.60 6.53
N MET A 89 9.59 -1.27 5.27
CA MET A 89 9.01 -1.84 4.06
C MET A 89 10.09 -2.17 3.01
N SER A 90 9.71 -2.94 2.00
CA SER A 90 10.43 -3.15 0.74
C SER A 90 9.65 -2.54 -0.44
N LEU A 91 10.27 -2.47 -1.62
CA LEU A 91 9.55 -2.10 -2.85
C LEU A 91 8.56 -3.20 -3.26
N VAL A 92 9.03 -4.46 -3.25
CA VAL A 92 8.25 -5.64 -3.59
C VAL A 92 8.13 -6.55 -2.36
N GLY A 93 6.90 -6.97 -2.06
CA GLY A 93 6.60 -7.81 -0.91
C GLY A 93 5.09 -7.89 -0.62
N PRO A 94 4.68 -8.69 0.38
CA PRO A 94 3.29 -8.76 0.82
C PRO A 94 2.74 -7.38 1.21
N ARG A 95 1.54 -7.01 0.77
CA ARG A 95 0.96 -5.69 1.10
C ARG A 95 0.71 -5.58 2.62
N PRO A 96 1.11 -4.49 3.29
CA PRO A 96 0.89 -4.35 4.73
C PRO A 96 -0.62 -4.24 5.06
N CYS A 97 -1.11 -5.13 5.94
CA CYS A 97 -2.51 -5.13 6.38
C CYS A 97 -2.75 -4.17 7.55
N LEU A 98 -4.02 -3.84 7.80
CA LEU A 98 -4.43 -3.13 9.01
C LEU A 98 -4.30 -4.06 10.24
N PRO A 99 -4.00 -3.53 11.43
CA PRO A 99 -4.02 -4.31 12.67
C PRO A 99 -5.38 -4.99 12.96
N THR A 100 -6.48 -4.41 12.45
CA THR A 100 -7.83 -4.95 12.58
C THR A 100 -8.09 -6.18 11.71
N GLN A 101 -7.24 -6.48 10.72
CA GLN A 101 -7.39 -7.65 9.83
C GLN A 101 -6.78 -8.90 10.48
N THR A 102 -7.28 -9.27 11.65
CA THR A 102 -6.73 -10.34 12.50
C THR A 102 -6.68 -11.70 11.80
N GLU A 103 -7.68 -12.01 10.97
CA GLU A 103 -7.73 -13.25 10.20
C GLU A 103 -6.57 -13.34 9.20
N LEU A 104 -6.35 -12.29 8.39
CA LEU A 104 -5.23 -12.23 7.44
C LEU A 104 -3.88 -12.29 8.15
N ILE A 105 -3.75 -11.59 9.29
CA ILE A 105 -2.54 -11.65 10.12
C ILE A 105 -2.29 -13.09 10.59
N GLY A 106 -3.31 -13.79 11.07
CA GLY A 106 -3.19 -15.18 11.51
C GLY A 106 -2.78 -16.13 10.38
N HIS A 107 -3.36 -16.00 9.19
CA HIS A 107 -2.95 -16.80 8.02
C HIS A 107 -1.49 -16.51 7.63
N ARG A 108 -1.11 -15.23 7.55
CA ARG A 108 0.26 -14.83 7.22
C ARG A 108 1.27 -15.29 8.26
N GLN A 109 0.92 -15.28 9.54
CA GLN A 109 1.78 -15.78 10.61
C GLN A 109 2.01 -17.28 10.47
N ARG A 110 0.95 -18.07 10.28
CA ARG A 110 1.04 -19.53 10.09
C ARG A 110 1.87 -19.91 8.86
N LEU A 111 1.80 -19.13 7.79
CA LEU A 111 2.53 -19.37 6.55
C LEU A 111 3.94 -18.74 6.54
N GLY A 112 4.39 -18.13 7.64
CA GLY A 112 5.71 -17.50 7.73
C GLY A 112 5.86 -16.20 6.94
N VAL A 113 4.77 -15.65 6.39
CA VAL A 113 4.79 -14.43 5.57
C VAL A 113 5.28 -13.22 6.35
N LEU A 114 4.95 -13.14 7.65
CA LEU A 114 5.37 -12.04 8.50
C LEU A 114 6.89 -12.03 8.77
N ALA A 115 7.65 -13.05 8.38
CA ALA A 115 9.12 -13.02 8.51
C ALA A 115 9.78 -12.02 7.53
N ALA A 116 9.10 -11.70 6.42
CA ALA A 116 9.58 -10.74 5.43
C ALA A 116 9.04 -9.32 5.72
N PRO A 117 9.77 -8.26 5.32
CA PRO A 117 9.20 -6.92 5.30
C PRO A 117 8.04 -6.85 4.29
N PRO A 118 6.97 -6.10 4.60
CA PRO A 118 5.89 -5.86 3.65
C PRO A 118 6.36 -4.97 2.49
N GLY A 119 5.68 -5.06 1.35
CA GLY A 119 6.00 -4.31 0.12
C GLY A 119 5.01 -3.18 -0.19
N ILE A 120 5.45 -2.21 -0.99
CA ILE A 120 4.55 -1.25 -1.64
C ILE A 120 3.65 -1.98 -2.66
N THR A 121 4.26 -2.85 -3.47
CA THR A 121 3.59 -3.75 -4.41
C THR A 121 3.96 -5.21 -4.15
N GLY A 122 3.20 -6.17 -4.70
CA GLY A 122 3.40 -7.58 -4.44
C GLY A 122 2.62 -8.48 -5.38
N LEU A 123 2.88 -9.80 -5.30
CA LEU A 123 2.27 -10.80 -6.18
C LEU A 123 0.73 -10.82 -6.08
N ALA A 124 0.18 -10.78 -4.86
CA ALA A 124 -1.26 -10.71 -4.65
C ALA A 124 -1.87 -9.46 -5.31
N GLN A 125 -1.18 -8.30 -5.17
CA GLN A 125 -1.62 -7.04 -5.77
C GLN A 125 -1.61 -7.10 -7.31
N ILE A 126 -0.62 -7.70 -7.97
CA ILE A 126 -0.64 -7.79 -9.44
C ILE A 126 -1.65 -8.83 -9.95
N LYS A 127 -1.94 -9.87 -9.16
CA LYS A 127 -2.98 -10.86 -9.46
C LYS A 127 -4.40 -10.38 -9.17
N GLY A 128 -4.56 -9.22 -8.54
CA GLY A 128 -5.88 -8.67 -8.21
C GLY A 128 -6.57 -9.33 -7.03
N ILE A 129 -5.80 -10.00 -6.18
CA ILE A 129 -6.30 -10.64 -4.97
C ILE A 129 -6.43 -9.56 -3.90
N ASP A 130 -7.65 -9.35 -3.41
CA ASP A 130 -7.94 -8.42 -2.32
C ASP A 130 -7.63 -9.06 -0.96
N MET A 131 -7.34 -8.22 0.04
CA MET A 131 -7.14 -8.66 1.42
C MET A 131 -8.46 -9.06 2.11
N SER A 132 -9.61 -8.82 1.47
CA SER A 132 -10.93 -9.35 1.88
C SER A 132 -11.08 -10.86 1.63
N ASP A 133 -10.15 -11.49 0.91
CA ASP A 133 -9.97 -12.95 0.90
C ASP A 133 -8.66 -13.28 1.64
N PRO A 134 -8.71 -13.39 2.99
CA PRO A 134 -7.51 -13.47 3.81
C PRO A 134 -6.66 -14.70 3.51
N LYS A 135 -7.31 -15.83 3.24
CA LYS A 135 -6.66 -17.11 2.98
C LYS A 135 -5.91 -17.08 1.65
N LEU A 136 -6.60 -16.73 0.55
CA LEU A 136 -5.99 -16.70 -0.77
C LEU A 136 -4.87 -15.65 -0.85
N CYS A 137 -5.06 -14.50 -0.20
CA CYS A 137 -4.05 -13.46 -0.10
C CYS A 137 -2.78 -13.99 0.59
N ALA A 138 -2.92 -14.61 1.77
CA ALA A 138 -1.79 -15.15 2.51
C ALA A 138 -1.08 -16.31 1.79
N GLU A 139 -1.81 -17.21 1.13
CA GLU A 139 -1.24 -18.29 0.32
C GLU A 139 -0.45 -17.74 -0.87
N THR A 140 -0.96 -16.71 -1.53
CA THR A 140 -0.26 -16.04 -2.65
C THR A 140 0.98 -15.30 -2.17
N ASP A 141 0.91 -14.62 -1.04
CA ASP A 141 2.07 -13.96 -0.42
C ASP A 141 3.15 -14.98 -0.04
N ALA A 142 2.77 -16.13 0.53
CA ALA A 142 3.69 -17.21 0.84
C ALA A 142 4.33 -17.82 -0.42
N ALA A 143 3.55 -17.98 -1.50
CA ALA A 143 4.05 -18.44 -2.79
C ALA A 143 5.07 -17.46 -3.39
N TYR A 144 4.83 -16.15 -3.25
CA TYR A 144 5.82 -15.13 -3.63
C TYR A 144 7.13 -15.30 -2.86
N LEU A 145 7.08 -15.43 -1.53
CA LEU A 145 8.29 -15.56 -0.72
C LEU A 145 9.11 -16.82 -1.05
N LYS A 146 8.44 -17.92 -1.41
CA LYS A 146 9.11 -19.16 -1.85
C LYS A 146 9.81 -19.02 -3.20
N ALA A 147 9.31 -18.15 -4.08
CA ALA A 147 9.82 -17.94 -5.44
C ALA A 147 10.56 -16.60 -5.61
N ALA A 148 10.84 -15.90 -4.51
CA ALA A 148 11.38 -14.55 -4.52
C ALA A 148 12.74 -14.53 -5.24
N SER A 149 12.83 -13.68 -6.25
CA SER A 149 14.02 -13.50 -7.07
C SER A 149 14.00 -12.11 -7.69
N ILE A 150 15.18 -11.58 -8.05
CA ILE A 150 15.30 -10.28 -8.71
C ILE A 150 14.45 -10.25 -9.99
N GLY A 151 14.45 -11.33 -10.77
CA GLY A 151 13.63 -11.43 -11.99
C GLY A 151 12.13 -11.38 -11.71
N LEU A 152 11.66 -12.03 -10.64
CA LEU A 152 10.25 -11.96 -10.24
C LEU A 152 9.89 -10.55 -9.73
N ASP A 153 10.75 -9.92 -8.95
CA ASP A 153 10.53 -8.56 -8.45
C ASP A 153 10.43 -7.55 -9.59
N LEU A 154 11.32 -7.63 -10.58
CA LEU A 154 11.25 -6.78 -11.78
C LEU A 154 9.95 -7.01 -12.56
N ARG A 155 9.48 -8.26 -12.69
CA ARG A 155 8.19 -8.58 -13.31
C ARG A 155 7.01 -7.99 -12.53
N ILE A 156 7.04 -8.04 -11.20
CA ILE A 156 5.99 -7.47 -10.35
C ILE A 156 5.99 -5.94 -10.46
N LEU A 157 7.16 -5.30 -10.45
CA LEU A 157 7.28 -3.86 -10.65
C LEU A 157 6.74 -3.44 -12.01
N ALA A 158 7.12 -4.12 -13.09
CA ALA A 158 6.59 -3.86 -14.43
C ALA A 158 5.06 -4.06 -14.48
N GLY A 159 4.56 -5.18 -13.94
CA GLY A 159 3.12 -5.49 -13.87
C GLY A 159 2.31 -4.45 -13.07
N THR A 160 2.92 -3.82 -12.07
CA THR A 160 2.30 -2.74 -11.29
C THR A 160 2.03 -1.52 -12.16
N PHE A 161 2.96 -1.12 -13.04
CA PHE A 161 2.76 -0.01 -13.96
C PHE A 161 1.70 -0.30 -15.04
N TYR A 162 1.67 -1.51 -15.60
CA TYR A 162 0.66 -1.90 -16.58
C TYR A 162 -0.75 -1.95 -15.98
N ARG A 163 -0.89 -2.51 -14.77
CA ARG A 163 -2.18 -2.61 -14.09
C ARG A 163 -2.70 -1.25 -13.62
N ALA A 164 -1.82 -0.33 -13.21
CA ALA A 164 -2.22 1.04 -12.87
C ALA A 164 -2.88 1.80 -14.04
N ARG A 165 -2.62 1.39 -15.29
CA ARG A 165 -3.28 1.96 -16.48
C ARG A 165 -4.61 1.31 -16.84
N ALA A 166 -4.86 0.10 -16.37
CA ALA A 166 -6.03 -0.72 -16.71
C ALA A 166 -7.23 -0.52 -15.74
N VAL A 167 -7.08 0.34 -14.72
CA VAL A 167 -8.11 0.73 -13.74
C VAL A 167 -8.36 2.24 -13.85
#